data_AF-A0A160KR32-F1
#
_entry.id   AF-A0A160KR32-F1
#
_cell.length_a   1.000
_cell.length_b   1.000
_cell.length_c   1.000
_cell.angle_alpha   90.00
_cell.angle_beta   90.00
_cell.angle_gamma   90.00
#
_symmetry.space_group_name_H-M   'P 1'
#
loop_
_entity.id
_entity.type
_entity.pdbx_description
1 polymer ?
#
loop_
_entity_poly.entity_id
_entity_poly.type
_entity_poly.pdbx_seq_one_letter_code
_entity_poly.pdbx_strand_id
1 'polypeptide(L)'
;MSSPILDALSAPPARRDVASIRGALAEIAIGDSVRVLVRSPRYGLYGIEGVVRQAVGGELVVADVFLGTGTEIQSIALAPDADEVGGERSAAGLEHGDPVRVAFSTPALGSFTITGPLTAGGRDAFLLVGSWIVADAGEPGRHVDRIERLTDVGVHEKHVPGRRSAVEE
;
A
#
# COMPACT_ATOMS: atom_id res chain seq x y z
N MET A 1 -9.25 -0.37 -18.06
CA MET A 1 -9.14 0.98 -17.45
C MET A 1 -7.79 1.02 -16.74
N SER A 2 -7.02 2.10 -16.87
CA SER A 2 -5.74 2.22 -16.14
C SER A 2 -6.03 2.27 -14.65
N SER A 3 -5.27 1.54 -13.84
CA SER A 3 -5.43 1.56 -12.38
C SER A 3 -4.91 2.89 -11.83
N PRO A 4 -5.71 3.71 -11.14
CA PRO A 4 -5.29 5.02 -10.65
C PRO A 4 -4.07 4.98 -9.72
N ILE A 5 -3.83 3.86 -9.03
CA ILE A 5 -2.61 3.67 -8.24
C ILE A 5 -1.39 3.61 -9.16
N LEU A 6 -1.46 2.82 -10.24
CA LEU A 6 -0.35 2.66 -11.18
C LEU A 6 -0.02 3.97 -11.90
N ASP A 7 -1.05 4.74 -12.26
CA ASP A 7 -0.88 6.08 -12.83
C ASP A 7 -0.13 7.00 -11.85
N ALA A 8 -0.52 6.99 -10.57
CA ALA A 8 0.11 7.81 -9.53
C ALA A 8 1.55 7.38 -9.21
N LEU A 9 1.84 6.07 -9.24
CA LEU A 9 3.19 5.53 -9.06
C LEU A 9 4.13 5.89 -10.21
N SER A 10 3.61 6.06 -11.42
CA SER A 10 4.43 6.39 -12.60
C SER A 10 4.66 7.90 -12.76
N ALA A 11 3.72 8.71 -12.27
CA ALA A 11 3.78 10.16 -12.38
C ALA A 11 4.69 10.80 -11.31
N PRO A 12 5.26 12.00 -11.57
CA PRO A 12 5.93 12.78 -10.55
C PRO A 12 5.04 13.06 -9.33
N PRO A 13 5.62 13.25 -8.12
CA PRO A 13 4.84 13.57 -6.93
C PRO A 13 3.94 14.79 -7.09
N ALA A 14 2.63 14.56 -6.98
CA ALA A 14 1.64 15.63 -6.96
C ALA A 14 1.47 16.23 -5.55
N ARG A 15 0.94 17.47 -5.50
CA ARG A 15 0.47 18.12 -4.28
C ARG A 15 -0.83 17.47 -3.82
N ARG A 16 -1.00 17.33 -2.50
CA ARG A 16 -2.24 16.84 -1.88
C ARG A 16 -3.39 17.82 -2.10
N ASP A 17 -4.52 17.30 -2.56
CA ASP A 17 -5.80 18.02 -2.54
C ASP A 17 -6.56 17.69 -1.25
N VAL A 18 -6.30 18.48 -0.21
CA VAL A 18 -6.89 18.28 1.12
C VAL A 18 -8.42 18.47 1.10
N ALA A 19 -8.93 19.35 0.22
CA ALA A 19 -10.36 19.58 0.11
C ALA A 19 -11.06 18.35 -0.48
N SER A 20 -10.50 17.79 -1.57
CA SER A 20 -11.00 16.55 -2.16
C SER A 20 -10.91 15.37 -1.18
N ILE A 21 -9.82 15.25 -0.42
CA ILE A 21 -9.67 14.19 0.59
C ILE A 21 -10.75 14.30 1.66
N ARG A 22 -10.97 15.50 2.22
CA ARG A 22 -12.01 15.71 3.23
C ARG A 22 -13.42 15.45 2.71
N GLY A 23 -13.70 15.86 1.47
CA GLY A 23 -14.97 15.57 0.81
C GLY A 23 -15.20 14.08 0.67
N ALA A 24 -14.21 13.34 0.15
CA ALA A 24 -14.31 11.89 0.01
C ALA A 24 -14.46 11.18 1.37
N LEU A 25 -13.73 11.61 2.41
CA LEU A 25 -13.85 11.04 3.76
C LEU A 25 -15.24 11.21 4.37
N ALA A 26 -15.95 12.28 4.04
CA ALA A 26 -17.31 12.52 4.56
C ALA A 26 -18.35 11.54 3.99
N GLU A 27 -18.07 10.96 2.83
CA GLU A 27 -18.97 10.02 2.14
C GLU A 27 -18.68 8.55 2.51
N ILE A 28 -17.54 8.27 3.16
CA ILE A 28 -17.08 6.91 3.44
C ILE A 28 -17.69 6.37 4.73
N ALA A 29 -18.21 5.15 4.67
CA ALA A 29 -18.78 4.42 5.77
C ALA A 29 -18.07 3.07 6.01
N ILE A 30 -18.35 2.48 7.17
CA ILE A 30 -17.92 1.11 7.49
C ILE A 30 -18.54 0.14 6.47
N GLY A 31 -17.72 -0.76 5.92
CA GLY A 31 -18.14 -1.73 4.91
C GLY A 31 -17.89 -1.29 3.48
N ASP A 32 -17.59 -0.01 3.24
CA ASP A 32 -17.24 0.46 1.90
C ASP A 32 -15.89 -0.11 1.47
N SER A 33 -15.78 -0.47 0.19
CA SER A 33 -14.49 -0.75 -0.42
C SER A 33 -13.88 0.57 -0.91
N VAL A 34 -12.66 0.85 -0.50
CA VAL A 34 -11.96 2.10 -0.79
C VAL A 34 -10.59 1.84 -1.37
N ARG A 35 -10.10 2.84 -2.09
CA ARG A 35 -8.72 2.97 -2.55
C ARG A 35 -8.10 4.20 -1.88
N VAL A 36 -6.95 4.01 -1.25
CA VAL A 36 -6.21 5.07 -0.56
C VAL A 36 -4.80 5.13 -1.12
N LEU A 37 -4.34 6.30 -1.57
CA LEU A 37 -2.92 6.53 -1.81
C LEU A 37 -2.28 7.15 -0.57
N VAL A 38 -1.17 6.57 -0.15
CA VAL A 38 -0.39 7.00 1.02
C VAL A 38 1.03 7.31 0.57
N ARG A 39 1.58 8.44 1.03
CA ARG A 39 2.99 8.80 0.84
C ARG A 39 3.68 8.80 2.20
N SER A 40 4.48 7.78 2.44
CA SER A 40 5.30 7.66 3.63
C SER A 40 6.76 7.98 3.31
N PRO A 41 7.47 8.76 4.15
CA PRO A 41 8.92 8.92 4.03
C PRO A 41 9.70 7.59 4.13
N ARG A 42 9.14 6.61 4.85
CA ARG A 42 9.80 5.32 5.11
C ARG A 42 9.49 4.27 4.04
N TYR A 43 8.30 4.33 3.44
CA TYR A 43 7.80 3.29 2.54
C TYR A 43 7.51 3.76 1.11
N GLY A 44 7.64 5.06 0.83
CA GLY A 44 7.37 5.61 -0.48
C GLY A 44 5.90 5.94 -0.73
N LEU A 45 5.54 6.04 -2.01
CA LEU A 45 4.13 6.11 -2.41
C LEU A 45 3.60 4.70 -2.61
N TYR A 46 2.46 4.39 -2.00
CA TYR A 46 1.77 3.13 -2.20
C TYR A 46 0.27 3.33 -2.11
N GLY A 47 -0.49 2.47 -2.78
CA GLY A 47 -1.93 2.40 -2.72
C GLY A 47 -2.40 1.21 -1.89
N ILE A 48 -3.47 1.40 -1.13
CA ILE A 48 -4.19 0.33 -0.42
C ILE A 48 -5.59 0.26 -1.00
N GLU A 49 -6.05 -0.95 -1.30
CA GLU A 49 -7.43 -1.24 -1.66
C GLU A 49 -7.99 -2.25 -0.65
N GLY A 50 -9.15 -1.95 -0.07
CA GLY A 50 -9.73 -2.82 0.95
C GLY A 50 -11.00 -2.27 1.54
N VAL A 51 -11.58 -3.05 2.45
CA VAL A 51 -12.84 -2.72 3.12
C VAL A 51 -12.58 -1.83 4.34
N VAL A 52 -13.33 -0.74 4.44
CA VAL A 52 -13.32 0.16 5.58
C VAL A 52 -13.91 -0.53 6.81
N ARG A 53 -13.17 -0.47 7.91
CA ARG A 53 -13.56 -1.02 9.21
C ARG A 53 -13.50 0.08 10.25
N GLN A 54 -13.99 -0.24 11.44
CA GLN A 54 -13.83 0.59 12.62
C GLN A 54 -12.73 0.02 13.51
N ALA A 55 -11.73 0.84 13.84
CA ALA A 55 -10.68 0.49 14.78
C ALA A 55 -11.15 0.59 16.24
N VAL A 56 -10.36 0.03 17.15
CA VAL A 56 -10.55 0.19 18.61
C VAL A 56 -10.32 1.66 18.95
N GLY A 57 -11.41 2.40 19.20
CA GLY A 57 -11.40 3.86 19.35
C GLY A 57 -12.39 4.60 18.46
N GLY A 58 -13.05 3.88 17.54
CA GLY A 58 -14.14 4.41 16.73
C GLY A 58 -13.73 5.04 15.39
N GLU A 59 -12.43 5.22 15.15
CA GLU A 59 -11.90 5.77 13.91
C GLU A 59 -12.01 4.76 12.74
N LEU A 60 -12.27 5.28 11.54
CA LEU A 60 -12.32 4.47 10.33
C LEU A 60 -10.90 4.10 9.88
N VAL A 61 -10.73 2.85 9.47
CA VAL A 61 -9.45 2.28 9.06
C VAL A 61 -9.63 1.43 7.80
N VAL A 62 -8.61 1.41 6.94
CA VAL A 62 -8.45 0.40 5.87
C VAL A 62 -7.07 -0.22 6.01
N ALA A 63 -7.00 -1.55 6.06
CA ALA A 63 -5.81 -2.28 6.52
C ALA A 63 -5.32 -1.71 7.87
N ASP A 64 -4.11 -1.14 7.92
CA ASP A 64 -3.52 -0.48 9.10
C ASP A 64 -3.52 1.06 9.02
N VAL A 65 -4.19 1.65 8.02
CA VAL A 65 -4.21 3.10 7.81
C VAL A 65 -5.49 3.72 8.35
N PHE A 66 -5.32 4.58 9.36
CA PHE A 66 -6.38 5.40 9.94
C PHE A 66 -6.76 6.54 8.99
N LEU A 67 -8.05 6.62 8.64
CA LEU A 67 -8.56 7.53 7.62
C LEU A 67 -8.74 8.97 8.13
N GLY A 68 -8.94 9.16 9.44
CA GLY A 68 -9.20 10.47 10.05
C GLY A 68 -7.94 11.28 10.38
N THR A 69 -6.79 10.61 10.51
CA THR A 69 -5.53 11.19 11.03
C THR A 69 -4.39 11.26 10.02
N GLY A 70 -4.56 10.68 8.83
CA GLY A 70 -3.49 10.52 7.83
C GLY A 70 -3.02 11.82 7.16
N THR A 71 -2.00 12.48 7.71
CA THR A 71 -1.22 13.52 6.98
C THR A 71 -0.47 12.94 5.78
N GLU A 72 -0.36 11.62 5.69
CA GLU A 72 0.30 10.90 4.61
C GLU A 72 -0.67 10.53 3.47
N ILE A 73 -1.99 10.61 3.67
CA ILE A 73 -2.99 10.29 2.64
C ILE A 73 -2.94 11.33 1.51
N GLN A 74 -2.65 10.88 0.30
CA GLN A 74 -2.58 11.71 -0.92
C GLN A 74 -3.90 11.77 -1.66
N SER A 75 -4.69 10.70 -1.62
CA SER A 75 -6.05 10.64 -2.13
C SER A 75 -6.81 9.47 -1.50
N ILE A 76 -8.14 9.56 -1.53
CA ILE A 76 -9.04 8.47 -1.15
C ILE A 76 -10.28 8.52 -2.04
N ALA A 77 -10.76 7.35 -2.45
CA ALA A 77 -11.97 7.20 -3.24
C ALA A 77 -12.64 5.85 -2.95
N LEU A 78 -13.96 5.78 -3.17
CA LEU A 78 -14.66 4.50 -3.23
C LEU A 78 -14.12 3.65 -4.40
N ALA A 79 -13.96 2.36 -4.16
CA ALA A 79 -13.46 1.38 -5.12
C ALA A 79 -14.26 0.08 -4.96
N PRO A 80 -15.51 0.05 -5.47
CA PRO A 80 -16.39 -1.12 -5.30
C PRO A 80 -15.84 -2.37 -5.99
N ASP A 81 -15.04 -2.19 -7.04
CA ASP A 81 -14.34 -3.25 -7.74
C ASP A 81 -12.86 -3.19 -7.37
N ALA A 82 -12.39 -4.15 -6.56
CA ALA A 82 -10.97 -4.31 -6.30
C ALA A 82 -10.28 -4.89 -7.55
N ASP A 83 -9.11 -4.35 -7.89
CA ASP A 83 -8.30 -4.93 -8.95
C ASP A 83 -7.91 -6.36 -8.55
N GLU A 84 -8.11 -7.33 -9.45
CA GLU A 84 -7.66 -8.70 -9.21
C GLU A 84 -6.12 -8.72 -9.11
N VAL A 85 -5.61 -9.39 -8.08
CA VAL A 85 -4.17 -9.57 -7.90
C VAL A 85 -3.75 -10.84 -8.64
N GLY A 86 -2.90 -10.63 -9.65
CA GLY A 86 -2.26 -11.72 -10.38
C GLY A 86 -1.16 -12.41 -9.57
N GLY A 87 -0.33 -13.16 -10.29
CA GLY A 87 0.89 -13.74 -9.74
C GLY A 87 0.68 -14.91 -8.78
N GLU A 88 1.72 -15.18 -8.00
CA GLU A 88 1.87 -16.38 -7.19
C GLU A 88 2.33 -16.02 -5.77
N ARG A 89 2.18 -16.96 -4.83
CA ARG A 89 2.74 -16.81 -3.48
C ARG A 89 4.24 -17.13 -3.50
N SER A 90 5.04 -16.31 -4.18
CA SER A 90 6.48 -16.47 -4.34
C SER A 90 7.20 -15.13 -4.25
N ALA A 91 8.30 -15.09 -3.50
CA ALA A 91 9.15 -13.90 -3.37
C ALA A 91 10.47 -14.02 -4.16
N ALA A 92 10.60 -15.06 -4.99
CA ALA A 92 11.81 -15.30 -5.76
C ALA A 92 12.12 -14.14 -6.73
N GLY A 93 13.33 -13.59 -6.64
CA GLY A 93 13.81 -12.53 -7.52
C GLY A 93 13.19 -11.15 -7.26
N LEU A 94 12.48 -10.96 -6.13
CA LEU A 94 12.00 -9.66 -5.69
C LEU A 94 13.12 -8.87 -5.03
N GLU A 95 13.22 -7.60 -5.38
CA GLU A 95 14.27 -6.70 -4.92
C GLU A 95 13.69 -5.36 -4.44
N HIS A 96 14.53 -4.58 -3.78
CA HIS A 96 14.19 -3.21 -3.42
C HIS A 96 13.88 -2.36 -4.66
N GLY A 97 12.78 -1.62 -4.60
CA GLY A 97 12.32 -0.74 -5.68
C GLY A 97 11.37 -1.42 -6.66
N ASP A 98 11.26 -2.75 -6.63
CA ASP A 98 10.35 -3.46 -7.51
C ASP A 98 8.90 -3.02 -7.28
N PRO A 99 8.17 -2.61 -8.32
CA PRO A 99 6.74 -2.39 -8.21
C PRO A 99 6.03 -3.73 -8.06
N VAL A 100 5.23 -3.83 -7.01
CA VAL A 100 4.41 -5.00 -6.74
C VAL A 100 2.98 -4.62 -6.43
N ARG A 101 2.08 -5.56 -6.66
CA ARG A 101 0.75 -5.61 -6.11
C ARG A 101 0.65 -6.89 -5.27
N VAL A 102 0.29 -6.75 -4.00
CA VAL A 102 0.30 -7.86 -3.04
C VAL A 102 -1.05 -7.95 -2.38
N ALA A 103 -1.66 -9.14 -2.49
CA ALA A 103 -2.88 -9.48 -1.76
C ALA A 103 -2.50 -10.00 -0.37
N PHE A 104 -3.12 -9.44 0.65
CA PHE A 104 -2.98 -9.88 2.03
C PHE A 104 -4.32 -10.36 2.57
N SER A 105 -4.25 -11.30 3.51
CA SER A 105 -5.38 -11.70 4.33
C SER A 105 -4.96 -11.91 5.79
N THR A 106 -5.73 -11.29 6.68
CA THR A 106 -5.52 -11.45 8.13
C THR A 106 -6.86 -11.69 8.83
N PRO A 107 -6.86 -12.45 9.95
CA PRO A 107 -8.07 -12.61 10.75
C PRO A 107 -8.64 -11.29 11.30
N ALA A 108 -7.78 -10.30 11.57
CA ALA A 108 -8.19 -9.04 12.20
C ALA A 108 -8.66 -7.98 11.19
N LEU A 109 -8.02 -7.88 10.03
CA LEU A 109 -8.27 -6.82 9.04
C LEU A 109 -9.03 -7.32 7.82
N GLY A 110 -9.19 -8.63 7.67
CA GLY A 110 -9.71 -9.25 6.45
C GLY A 110 -8.72 -9.15 5.29
N SER A 111 -9.25 -9.19 4.08
CA SER A 111 -8.47 -9.11 2.83
C SER A 111 -8.32 -7.67 2.35
N PHE A 112 -7.14 -7.35 1.86
CA PHE A 112 -6.81 -6.07 1.24
C PHE A 112 -5.61 -6.24 0.31
N THR A 113 -5.45 -5.29 -0.61
CA THR A 113 -4.36 -5.26 -1.58
C THR A 113 -3.52 -4.04 -1.34
N ILE A 114 -2.19 -4.18 -1.42
CA ILE A 114 -1.27 -3.05 -1.42
C ILE A 114 -0.49 -3.06 -2.73
N THR A 115 -0.45 -1.92 -3.41
CA THR A 115 0.30 -1.71 -4.64
C THR A 115 1.35 -0.61 -4.44
N GLY A 116 2.61 -0.88 -4.70
CA GLY A 116 3.70 0.09 -4.49
C GLY A 116 5.09 -0.53 -4.66
N PRO A 117 6.16 0.27 -4.46
CA PRO A 117 7.52 -0.23 -4.53
C PRO A 117 7.85 -1.06 -3.30
N LEU A 118 8.63 -2.14 -3.50
CA LEU A 118 9.22 -2.88 -2.40
C LEU A 118 10.31 -2.06 -1.72
N THR A 119 10.23 -1.99 -0.40
CA THR A 119 11.29 -1.44 0.43
C THR A 119 12.08 -2.57 1.05
N ALA A 120 13.41 -2.47 1.10
CA ALA A 120 14.27 -3.41 1.80
C ALA A 120 14.88 -2.77 3.06
N GLY A 121 15.19 -3.59 4.05
CA GLY A 121 15.95 -3.19 5.23
C GLY A 121 17.42 -2.95 4.88
N GLY A 122 18.06 -2.05 5.61
CA GLY A 122 19.51 -1.91 5.60
C GLY A 122 20.22 -2.97 6.45
N ARG A 123 19.52 -3.57 7.43
CA ARG A 123 20.08 -4.54 8.40
C ARG A 123 19.18 -5.76 8.66
N ASP A 124 18.05 -5.86 7.97
CA ASP A 124 17.10 -6.97 8.07
C ASP A 124 16.84 -7.56 6.68
N ALA A 125 16.35 -8.81 6.65
CA ALA A 125 16.04 -9.51 5.42
C ALA A 125 14.61 -9.24 4.91
N PHE A 126 13.90 -8.27 5.49
CA PHE A 126 12.49 -8.04 5.16
C PHE A 126 12.33 -7.20 3.89
N LEU A 127 11.47 -7.67 3.00
CA LEU A 127 10.88 -6.90 1.92
C LEU A 127 9.47 -6.48 2.31
N LEU A 128 9.17 -5.18 2.24
CA LEU A 128 7.87 -4.63 2.61
C LEU A 128 7.27 -3.84 1.45
N VAL A 129 5.94 -3.85 1.34
CA VAL A 129 5.16 -2.89 0.55
C VAL A 129 4.27 -2.11 1.51
N GLY A 130 4.41 -0.78 1.54
CA GLY A 130 3.94 -0.02 2.71
C GLY A 130 4.59 -0.56 4.00
N SER A 131 3.81 -0.64 5.07
CA SER A 131 4.20 -1.21 6.37
C SER A 131 4.17 -2.74 6.43
N TRP A 132 3.74 -3.42 5.36
CA TRP A 132 3.44 -4.87 5.38
C TRP A 132 4.57 -5.72 4.84
N ILE A 133 4.90 -6.80 5.56
CA ILE A 133 5.94 -7.76 5.18
C ILE A 133 5.46 -8.62 4.00
N VAL A 134 6.11 -8.46 2.86
CA VAL A 134 5.93 -9.27 1.65
C VAL A 134 6.79 -10.52 1.72
N ALA A 135 8.04 -10.38 2.19
CA ALA A 135 8.95 -11.50 2.33
C ALA A 135 9.92 -11.33 3.51
N ASP A 136 10.38 -12.44 4.05
CA ASP A 136 11.46 -12.55 5.03
C ASP A 136 12.47 -13.58 4.53
N ALA A 137 13.72 -13.16 4.34
CA ALA A 137 14.81 -14.03 3.86
C ALA A 137 14.47 -14.82 2.57
N GLY A 138 13.64 -14.22 1.69
CA GLY A 138 13.21 -14.83 0.43
C GLY A 138 11.94 -15.68 0.52
N GLU A 139 11.40 -15.90 1.72
CA GLU A 139 10.15 -16.63 1.93
C GLU A 139 8.96 -15.65 1.99
N PRO A 140 7.82 -15.94 1.34
CA PRO A 140 6.63 -15.11 1.42
C PRO A 140 6.12 -14.94 2.86
N GLY A 141 5.75 -13.71 3.19
CA GLY A 141 5.22 -13.34 4.49
C GLY A 141 3.99 -14.16 4.89
N ARG A 142 3.78 -14.30 6.21
CA ARG A 142 2.69 -15.09 6.81
C ARG A 142 1.30 -14.71 6.26
N HIS A 143 1.08 -13.42 6.03
CA HIS A 143 -0.23 -12.87 5.65
C HIS A 143 -0.37 -12.62 4.15
N VAL A 144 0.62 -13.02 3.35
CA VAL A 144 0.61 -12.86 1.90
C VAL A 144 -0.15 -14.01 1.26
N ASP A 145 -1.17 -13.66 0.47
CA ASP A 145 -1.92 -14.61 -0.35
C ASP A 145 -1.33 -14.72 -1.76
N ARG A 146 -1.02 -13.58 -2.40
CA ARG A 146 -0.42 -13.50 -3.75
C ARG A 146 0.50 -12.30 -3.88
N ILE A 147 1.54 -12.46 -4.70
CA ILE A 147 2.46 -11.40 -5.09
C ILE A 147 2.47 -11.32 -6.62
N GLU A 148 2.15 -10.14 -7.14
CA GLU A 148 2.26 -9.79 -8.55
C GLU A 148 3.37 -8.74 -8.71
N ARG A 149 4.42 -9.07 -9.47
CA ARG A 149 5.44 -8.09 -9.87
C ARG A 149 4.96 -7.38 -11.14
N LEU A 150 4.91 -6.06 -11.10
CA LEU A 150 4.34 -5.24 -12.18
C LEU A 150 5.42 -4.84 -13.17
N THR A 151 5.71 -5.70 -14.15
CA THR A 151 6.82 -5.49 -15.11
C THR A 151 6.62 -4.32 -16.06
N ASP A 152 5.37 -3.95 -16.34
CA ASP A 152 5.03 -2.93 -17.34
C ASP A 152 4.82 -1.53 -16.73
N VAL A 153 5.11 -1.37 -15.43
CA VAL A 153 4.92 -0.11 -14.69
C VAL A 153 6.26 0.38 -14.17
N GLY A 154 6.68 1.56 -14.62
CA GLY A 154 7.86 2.22 -14.07
C GLY A 154 7.49 3.10 -12.88
N VAL A 155 8.01 2.81 -11.68
CA VAL A 155 7.81 3.70 -10.51
C VAL A 155 8.71 4.91 -10.64
N HIS A 156 8.14 6.11 -10.49
CA HIS A 156 8.92 7.34 -10.48
C HIS A 156 9.90 7.33 -9.28
N GLU A 157 11.18 7.66 -9.52
CA GLU A 157 12.27 7.54 -8.53
C GLU A 157 11.95 8.16 -7.15
N LYS A 158 11.29 9.33 -7.13
CA LYS A 158 10.88 10.04 -5.90
C LYS A 158 9.85 9.29 -5.04
N HIS A 159 9.22 8.25 -5.57
CA HIS A 159 8.29 7.40 -4.82
C HIS A 159 8.97 6.19 -4.21
N VAL A 160 10.22 5.91 -4.56
CA VAL A 160 11.03 4.84 -3.96
C VAL A 160 11.97 5.47 -2.92
N PRO A 161 11.75 5.26 -1.62
CA PRO A 161 12.66 5.76 -0.61
C PRO A 161 13.97 4.95 -0.65
N GLY A 162 15.01 5.48 -0.01
CA GLY A 162 16.22 4.68 0.25
C GLY A 162 15.91 3.45 1.11
N ARG A 163 16.86 2.51 1.17
CA ARG A 163 16.75 1.33 2.06
C ARG A 163 16.47 1.79 3.49
N ARG A 164 15.55 1.10 4.16
CA ARG A 164 15.14 1.48 5.52
C ARG A 164 16.34 1.34 6.46
N SER A 165 16.81 2.47 6.97
CA SER A 165 17.83 2.48 8.03
C SER A 165 17.23 1.84 9.29
N ALA A 166 18.04 1.05 10.01
CA ALA A 166 17.77 0.83 11.42
C ALA A 166 17.81 2.21 12.08
N VAL A 167 16.76 2.57 12.82
CA VAL A 167 16.82 3.73 13.71
C VAL A 167 18.00 3.45 14.65
N GLU A 168 18.99 4.34 14.69
CA GLU A 168 19.99 4.30 15.77
C GLU A 168 19.21 4.57 17.06
N GLU A 169 19.18 3.58 17.96
CA GLU A 169 18.72 3.76 19.35
C GLU A 169 19.59 4.79 20.08
#